data_AF-A0A0K3BN01-F1
#
_entry.id   AF-A0A0K3BN01-F1
#
_cell.length_a   1.000
_cell.length_b   1.000
_cell.length_c   1.000
_cell.angle_alpha   90.00
_cell.angle_beta   90.00
_cell.angle_gamma   90.00
#
_symmetry.space_group_name_H-M   'P 1'
#
loop_
_entity.id
_entity.type
_entity.pdbx_description
1 polymer ?
#
loop_
_entity_poly.entity_id
_entity_poly.type
_entity_poly.pdbx_seq_one_letter_code
_entity_poly.pdbx_strand_id
1 'polypeptide(L)'
;MYAAYLDELGGPEVIRHGELPDPVPGPTDVLVDVLATTVNPVDTFVRSGKWRTPLSFPFVVSRDLVGVVASAGPGAPGFSPGEWVWANSLGHAGRQGAAAQRAVVPAERLYHLPPSVDPTDAVTVAHPAATAYLGLFTHGRVRAGETVLVAGAGGNVGSAMVTMAVDAGARVITTSSARDTGYCRSIGASETFDYADPRLPELLRAVCPRGIDVWLDNAGRNDLSTAVGLLAFRGRIVLLAGLDTRPVLPAGSLYLKDGTVTGFTISRANVAELAEAASVINRLLAAGTLRPRAKDTVPLSAMAEAHRRLEQGLLHGRRLVVDTGRFDDERKRPAMSTSIVDTRPLFELSAEIEVDASPAEIYAVVSDLKRSAEWSPECRGGQWISGEPSQVGSVFRGENLRADDVVGWAPLVRGTWHTESRVIAADPGRTFRWMMLSYAREDQESIWGFDIRPSATGGVLTHHFRMGKATVGIHKIVAELSEPDRRRFVADWTAKLEQDLADTLKRLKDVIEHQR
;
A
#
# COMPACT_ATOMS: atom_id res chain seq x y z
N MET A 1 -24.73 8.89 -20.63
CA MET A 1 -23.92 7.79 -20.07
C MET A 1 -24.78 6.60 -19.66
N TYR A 2 -24.26 5.37 -19.67
CA TYR A 2 -24.89 4.24 -18.99
C TYR A 2 -24.63 4.28 -17.48
N ALA A 3 -25.65 3.92 -16.70
CA ALA A 3 -25.60 3.88 -15.24
C ALA A 3 -26.47 2.74 -14.68
N ALA A 4 -26.11 2.26 -13.49
CA ALA A 4 -26.99 1.50 -12.63
C ALA A 4 -27.59 2.43 -11.56
N TYR A 5 -28.92 2.58 -11.58
CA TYR A 5 -29.62 3.59 -10.79
C TYR A 5 -30.94 3.06 -10.19
N LEU A 6 -31.47 3.82 -9.25
CA LEU A 6 -32.75 3.61 -8.59
C LEU A 6 -33.72 4.72 -8.99
N ASP A 7 -35.01 4.42 -9.06
CA ASP A 7 -36.08 5.44 -9.07
C ASP A 7 -36.79 5.53 -7.71
N GLU A 8 -36.60 4.52 -6.86
CA GLU A 8 -37.14 4.42 -5.51
C GLU A 8 -36.25 3.53 -4.62
N LEU A 9 -36.49 3.54 -3.32
CA LEU A 9 -35.80 2.66 -2.37
C LEU A 9 -36.38 1.24 -2.41
N GLY A 10 -35.55 0.21 -2.22
CA GLY A 10 -36.04 -1.16 -2.18
C GLY A 10 -34.95 -2.24 -2.11
N GLY A 11 -35.35 -3.47 -2.45
CA GLY A 11 -34.43 -4.59 -2.61
C GLY A 11 -33.56 -4.47 -3.87
N PRO A 12 -32.69 -5.45 -4.15
CA PRO A 12 -31.82 -5.41 -5.32
C PRO A 12 -32.58 -5.36 -6.65
N GLU A 13 -33.84 -5.80 -6.70
CA GLU A 13 -34.73 -5.75 -7.86
C GLU A 13 -35.08 -4.34 -8.35
N VAL A 14 -34.94 -3.31 -7.49
CA VAL A 14 -35.19 -1.92 -7.90
C VAL A 14 -34.02 -1.29 -8.66
N ILE A 15 -32.86 -1.97 -8.73
CA ILE A 15 -31.70 -1.50 -9.50
C ILE A 15 -31.97 -1.67 -10.99
N ARG A 16 -32.04 -0.54 -11.70
CA ARG A 16 -32.17 -0.46 -13.16
C ARG A 16 -30.81 -0.20 -13.79
N HIS A 17 -30.60 -0.68 -15.00
CA HIS A 17 -29.45 -0.36 -15.83
C HIS A 17 -29.95 0.29 -17.13
N GLY A 18 -29.44 1.48 -17.45
CA GLY A 18 -29.85 2.20 -18.65
C GLY A 18 -29.11 3.53 -18.83
N GLU A 19 -29.53 4.29 -19.82
CA GLU A 19 -28.94 5.60 -20.11
C GLU A 19 -29.51 6.70 -19.21
N LEU A 20 -28.61 7.54 -18.68
CA LEU A 20 -28.90 8.79 -18.02
C LEU A 20 -28.12 9.92 -18.71
N PRO A 21 -28.54 11.19 -18.58
CA PRO A 21 -27.73 12.33 -19.01
C PRO A 21 -26.35 12.31 -18.35
N ASP A 22 -25.34 12.78 -19.07
CA ASP A 22 -24.01 12.95 -18.48
C ASP A 22 -24.06 13.99 -17.36
N PRO A 23 -23.40 13.75 -16.22
CA PRO A 23 -23.42 14.67 -15.10
C PRO A 23 -22.50 15.85 -15.42
N VAL A 24 -22.94 17.04 -15.02
CA VAL A 24 -22.18 18.28 -15.25
C VAL A 24 -21.43 18.62 -13.96
N PRO A 25 -20.08 18.71 -13.98
CA PRO A 25 -19.31 19.09 -12.80
C PRO A 25 -19.58 20.55 -12.43
N GLY A 26 -19.71 20.84 -11.14
CA GLY A 26 -19.68 22.20 -10.62
C GLY A 26 -18.26 22.78 -10.59
N PRO A 27 -18.10 24.04 -10.15
CA PRO A 27 -16.80 24.71 -10.15
C PRO A 27 -15.72 24.00 -9.35
N THR A 28 -16.08 23.32 -8.26
CA THR A 28 -15.16 22.61 -7.34
C THR A 28 -15.11 21.10 -7.58
N ASP A 29 -15.74 20.63 -8.65
CA ASP A 29 -15.88 19.21 -8.92
C ASP A 29 -14.99 18.77 -10.08
N VAL A 30 -14.74 17.47 -10.12
CA VAL A 30 -14.01 16.79 -11.17
C VAL A 30 -14.94 15.77 -11.81
N LEU A 31 -15.05 15.81 -13.13
CA LEU A 31 -15.72 14.78 -13.92
C LEU A 31 -14.72 13.66 -14.19
N VAL A 32 -15.08 12.44 -13.81
CA VAL A 32 -14.26 11.24 -13.98
C VAL A 32 -14.93 10.32 -14.99
N ASP A 33 -14.20 9.91 -16.03
CA ASP A 33 -14.54 8.74 -16.83
C ASP A 33 -14.22 7.50 -15.98
N VAL A 34 -15.27 6.85 -15.48
CA VAL A 34 -15.13 5.77 -14.49
C VAL A 34 -14.77 4.48 -15.19
N LEU A 35 -13.66 3.86 -14.81
CA LEU A 35 -13.25 2.55 -15.32
C LEU A 35 -14.06 1.44 -14.63
N ALA A 36 -14.06 1.46 -13.30
CA ALA A 36 -14.72 0.45 -12.52
C ALA A 36 -15.21 1.00 -11.18
N THR A 37 -16.21 0.31 -10.65
CA THR A 37 -16.71 0.47 -9.29
C THR A 37 -16.72 -0.89 -8.56
N THR A 38 -17.25 -0.95 -7.35
CA THR A 38 -17.44 -2.18 -6.58
C THR A 38 -18.77 -2.17 -5.84
N VAL A 39 -19.04 -3.18 -5.02
CA VAL A 39 -20.20 -3.21 -4.11
C VAL A 39 -19.74 -3.40 -2.66
N ASN A 40 -20.33 -2.62 -1.76
CA ASN A 40 -20.08 -2.64 -0.32
C ASN A 40 -21.39 -2.86 0.45
N PRO A 41 -21.35 -3.45 1.67
CA PRO A 41 -22.56 -3.65 2.47
C PRO A 41 -23.38 -2.38 2.69
N VAL A 42 -22.72 -1.23 2.82
CA VAL A 42 -23.41 0.06 3.00
C VAL A 42 -24.23 0.49 1.77
N ASP A 43 -23.89 0.02 0.58
CA ASP A 43 -24.62 0.33 -0.66
C ASP A 43 -26.01 -0.30 -0.60
N THR A 44 -26.12 -1.48 0.00
CA THR A 44 -27.39 -2.17 0.23
C THR A 44 -28.22 -1.44 1.30
N PHE A 45 -27.57 -0.85 2.31
CA PHE A 45 -28.26 -0.07 3.34
C PHE A 45 -28.83 1.24 2.82
N VAL A 46 -28.09 1.93 1.94
CA VAL A 46 -28.60 3.14 1.26
C VAL A 46 -29.74 2.77 0.32
N ARG A 47 -29.55 1.77 -0.56
CA ARG A 47 -30.56 1.30 -1.52
C ARG A 47 -31.87 0.88 -0.84
N SER A 48 -31.78 0.14 0.26
CA SER A 48 -32.96 -0.34 1.02
C SER A 48 -33.58 0.70 1.94
N GLY A 49 -32.95 1.86 2.14
CA GLY A 49 -33.40 2.87 3.11
C GLY A 49 -33.11 2.53 4.57
N LYS A 50 -32.44 1.42 4.88
CA LYS A 50 -31.95 1.09 6.22
C LYS A 50 -31.00 2.16 6.75
N TRP A 51 -30.22 2.78 5.87
CA TRP A 51 -29.47 4.01 6.15
C TRP A 51 -30.16 5.20 5.48
N ARG A 52 -30.96 5.96 6.24
CA ARG A 52 -31.65 7.15 5.72
C ARG A 52 -30.67 8.29 5.46
N THR A 53 -30.69 8.80 4.25
CA THR A 53 -29.85 9.90 3.81
C THR A 53 -30.55 10.66 2.67
N PRO A 54 -30.27 11.95 2.44
CA PRO A 54 -30.78 12.66 1.28
C PRO A 54 -30.35 11.97 -0.02
N LEU A 55 -31.32 11.68 -0.90
CA LEU A 55 -31.13 11.10 -2.23
C LEU A 55 -31.99 11.87 -3.23
N SER A 56 -31.47 12.05 -4.44
CA SER A 56 -32.21 12.61 -5.58
C SER A 56 -32.34 11.53 -6.64
N PHE A 57 -33.58 11.22 -7.03
CA PHE A 57 -33.89 10.22 -8.05
C PHE A 57 -33.91 10.85 -9.47
N PRO A 58 -33.46 10.13 -10.52
CA PRO A 58 -32.83 8.81 -10.46
C PRO A 58 -31.49 8.84 -9.71
N PHE A 59 -31.28 7.86 -8.84
CA PHE A 59 -30.12 7.81 -7.95
C PHE A 59 -29.15 6.72 -8.37
N VAL A 60 -27.94 7.09 -8.80
CA VAL A 60 -26.86 6.15 -9.16
C VAL A 60 -26.32 5.48 -7.90
N VAL A 61 -26.17 4.16 -7.90
CA VAL A 61 -25.71 3.38 -6.73
C VAL A 61 -24.17 3.29 -6.66
N SER A 62 -23.66 2.58 -5.64
CA SER A 62 -22.23 2.42 -5.32
C SER A 62 -21.52 3.69 -4.86
N ARG A 63 -20.43 3.52 -4.11
CA ARG A 63 -19.70 4.60 -3.43
C ARG A 63 -18.28 4.79 -3.89
N ASP A 64 -17.72 3.80 -4.57
CA ASP A 64 -16.30 3.77 -4.90
C ASP A 64 -16.10 3.87 -6.40
N LEU A 65 -15.05 4.55 -6.83
CA LEU A 65 -14.64 4.53 -8.22
C LEU A 65 -13.13 4.48 -8.35
N VAL A 66 -12.71 3.96 -9.49
CA VAL A 66 -11.43 4.26 -10.09
C VAL A 66 -11.68 4.65 -11.55
N GLY A 67 -10.90 5.59 -12.05
CA GLY A 67 -11.08 6.08 -13.40
C GLY A 67 -10.03 7.11 -13.78
N VAL A 68 -10.36 7.87 -14.82
CA VAL A 68 -9.50 8.91 -15.38
C VAL A 68 -10.23 10.24 -15.33
N VAL A 69 -9.53 11.30 -14.94
CA VAL A 69 -10.07 12.66 -15.02
C VAL A 69 -10.46 12.96 -16.47
N ALA A 70 -11.73 13.26 -16.70
CA ALA A 70 -12.24 13.72 -17.99
C ALA A 70 -12.17 15.25 -18.09
N SER A 71 -12.56 15.95 -17.04
CA SER A 71 -12.42 17.40 -16.90
C SER A 71 -12.48 17.80 -15.41
N ALA A 72 -11.94 18.97 -15.09
CA ALA A 72 -11.99 19.55 -13.76
C ALA A 72 -12.58 20.97 -13.83
N GLY A 73 -13.39 21.33 -12.83
CA GLY A 73 -13.89 22.69 -12.67
C GLY A 73 -12.76 23.68 -12.30
N PRO A 74 -12.95 24.99 -12.53
CA PRO A 74 -11.92 26.01 -12.27
C PRO A 74 -11.49 26.11 -10.80
N GLY A 75 -12.35 25.67 -9.86
CA GLY A 75 -12.08 25.60 -8.43
C GLY A 75 -11.59 24.23 -7.94
N ALA A 76 -11.22 23.32 -8.85
CA ALA A 76 -10.63 22.02 -8.56
C ALA A 76 -9.15 21.94 -9.03
N PRO A 77 -8.26 22.87 -8.61
CA PRO A 77 -6.86 22.83 -8.99
C PRO A 77 -6.20 21.54 -8.48
N GLY A 78 -5.29 20.97 -9.25
CA GLY A 78 -4.58 19.73 -8.92
C GLY A 78 -5.06 18.49 -9.68
N PHE A 79 -6.15 18.59 -10.47
CA PHE A 79 -6.61 17.52 -11.35
C PHE A 79 -6.59 17.95 -12.82
N SER A 80 -5.94 17.16 -13.66
CA SER A 80 -5.81 17.38 -15.09
C SER A 80 -6.41 16.23 -15.90
N PRO A 81 -7.05 16.48 -17.05
CA PRO A 81 -7.53 15.43 -17.93
C PRO A 81 -6.46 14.38 -18.23
N GLY A 82 -6.82 13.10 -18.16
CA GLY A 82 -5.91 11.97 -18.38
C GLY A 82 -5.26 11.40 -17.12
N GLU A 83 -5.40 12.05 -15.96
CA GLU A 83 -4.86 11.55 -14.70
C GLU A 83 -5.70 10.41 -14.11
N TRP A 84 -5.03 9.37 -13.62
CA TRP A 84 -5.68 8.26 -12.93
C TRP A 84 -6.03 8.64 -11.50
N VAL A 85 -7.27 8.39 -11.12
CA VAL A 85 -7.84 8.79 -9.83
C VAL A 85 -8.74 7.71 -9.26
N TRP A 86 -8.91 7.73 -7.94
CA TRP A 86 -9.90 6.93 -7.25
C TRP A 86 -10.62 7.76 -6.18
N ALA A 87 -11.81 7.33 -5.81
CA ALA A 87 -12.58 7.91 -4.72
C ALA A 87 -13.38 6.82 -4.01
N ASN A 88 -13.78 7.11 -2.78
CA ASN A 88 -14.73 6.32 -2.03
C ASN A 88 -15.79 7.23 -1.40
N SER A 89 -16.76 6.64 -0.71
CA SER A 89 -17.74 7.39 0.09
C SER A 89 -18.63 8.36 -0.73
N LEU A 90 -18.85 8.05 -2.01
CA LEU A 90 -19.94 8.62 -2.81
C LEU A 90 -21.28 7.97 -2.46
N GLY A 91 -22.34 8.23 -3.24
CA GLY A 91 -23.60 7.49 -3.14
C GLY A 91 -24.36 7.69 -1.82
N HIS A 92 -24.25 8.86 -1.19
CA HIS A 92 -25.03 9.25 -0.01
C HIS A 92 -24.98 10.75 0.23
N ALA A 93 -25.83 11.26 1.13
CA ALA A 93 -25.87 12.65 1.58
C ALA A 93 -25.98 13.66 0.42
N GLY A 94 -26.88 13.39 -0.53
CA GLY A 94 -27.14 14.21 -1.70
C GLY A 94 -26.16 14.00 -2.86
N ARG A 95 -25.07 13.24 -2.68
CA ARG A 95 -24.15 12.88 -3.75
C ARG A 95 -24.64 11.65 -4.50
N GLN A 96 -24.60 11.71 -5.82
CA GLN A 96 -24.80 10.55 -6.68
C GLN A 96 -23.69 9.51 -6.44
N GLY A 97 -24.01 8.25 -6.74
CA GLY A 97 -23.07 7.15 -6.66
C GLY A 97 -22.14 7.02 -7.88
N ALA A 98 -21.40 5.93 -7.89
CA ALA A 98 -20.27 5.69 -8.80
C ALA A 98 -20.53 4.60 -9.85
N ALA A 99 -21.68 3.92 -9.79
CA ALA A 99 -22.08 2.89 -10.74
C ALA A 99 -22.57 3.50 -12.07
N ALA A 100 -21.71 4.24 -12.75
CA ALA A 100 -21.98 4.86 -14.04
C ALA A 100 -20.70 5.02 -14.84
N GLN A 101 -20.82 5.21 -16.15
CA GLN A 101 -19.67 5.46 -17.03
C GLN A 101 -18.97 6.80 -16.73
N ARG A 102 -19.68 7.76 -16.12
CA ARG A 102 -19.13 9.04 -15.66
C ARG A 102 -19.66 9.38 -14.28
N ALA A 103 -18.82 10.00 -13.46
CA ALA A 103 -19.21 10.48 -12.14
C ALA A 103 -18.60 11.85 -11.86
N VAL A 104 -19.36 12.70 -11.19
CA VAL A 104 -18.88 13.97 -10.65
C VAL A 104 -18.44 13.75 -9.21
N VAL A 105 -17.19 14.10 -8.92
CA VAL A 105 -16.57 13.93 -7.60
C VAL A 105 -16.10 15.29 -7.09
N PRO A 106 -16.48 15.70 -5.86
CA PRO A 106 -15.87 16.88 -5.24
C PRO A 106 -14.35 16.71 -5.16
N ALA A 107 -13.57 17.71 -5.57
CA ALA A 107 -12.11 17.60 -5.66
C ALA A 107 -11.45 17.17 -4.34
N GLU A 108 -12.00 17.62 -3.21
CA GLU A 108 -11.54 17.28 -1.85
C GLU A 108 -11.72 15.80 -1.46
N ARG A 109 -12.45 15.02 -2.26
CA ARG A 109 -12.73 13.58 -2.06
C ARG A 109 -12.17 12.71 -3.18
N LEU A 110 -11.42 13.31 -4.09
CA LEU A 110 -10.76 12.62 -5.19
C LEU A 110 -9.27 12.48 -4.87
N TYR A 111 -8.70 11.32 -5.18
CA TYR A 111 -7.31 11.02 -4.85
C TYR A 111 -6.59 10.48 -6.09
N HIS A 112 -5.36 10.92 -6.33
CA HIS A 112 -4.55 10.36 -7.42
C HIS A 112 -4.23 8.89 -7.15
N LEU A 113 -4.34 8.08 -8.20
CA LEU A 113 -3.95 6.68 -8.18
C LEU A 113 -2.45 6.56 -8.49
N PRO A 114 -1.63 5.96 -7.62
CA PRO A 114 -0.21 5.82 -7.88
C PRO A 114 0.08 5.09 -9.22
N PRO A 115 1.12 5.50 -9.97
CA PRO A 115 1.53 4.92 -11.26
C PRO A 115 1.60 3.38 -11.31
N SER A 116 2.03 2.75 -10.22
CA SER A 116 2.34 1.32 -10.11
C SER A 116 1.20 0.47 -9.54
N VAL A 117 -0.03 0.98 -9.48
CA VAL A 117 -1.15 0.28 -8.83
C VAL A 117 -2.16 -0.18 -9.88
N ASP A 118 -2.61 -1.44 -9.84
CA ASP A 118 -3.74 -1.88 -10.66
C ASP A 118 -5.00 -1.09 -10.24
N PRO A 119 -5.64 -0.32 -11.15
CA PRO A 119 -6.86 0.42 -10.85
C PRO A 119 -7.94 -0.44 -10.18
N THR A 120 -8.11 -1.67 -10.66
CA THR A 120 -9.15 -2.59 -10.16
C THR A 120 -8.80 -3.14 -8.78
N ASP A 121 -7.52 -3.25 -8.42
CA ASP A 121 -7.13 -3.53 -7.04
C ASP A 121 -7.49 -2.33 -6.14
N ALA A 122 -7.15 -1.11 -6.57
CA ALA A 122 -7.43 0.10 -5.79
C ALA A 122 -8.91 0.26 -5.46
N VAL A 123 -9.81 0.17 -6.46
CA VAL A 123 -11.26 0.35 -6.22
C VAL A 123 -11.82 -0.72 -5.29
N THR A 124 -11.31 -1.96 -5.35
CA THR A 124 -11.83 -3.04 -4.52
C THR A 124 -11.41 -2.95 -3.06
N VAL A 125 -10.29 -2.28 -2.76
CA VAL A 125 -9.82 -2.07 -1.38
C VAL A 125 -10.13 -0.69 -0.82
N ALA A 126 -10.51 0.29 -1.65
CA ALA A 126 -10.71 1.69 -1.25
C ALA A 126 -11.63 1.87 -0.02
N HIS A 127 -12.86 1.36 -0.06
CA HIS A 127 -13.79 1.46 1.05
C HIS A 127 -13.40 0.59 2.27
N PRO A 128 -13.03 -0.69 2.10
CA PRO A 128 -12.57 -1.50 3.22
C PRO A 128 -11.36 -0.91 3.95
N ALA A 129 -10.38 -0.40 3.21
CA ALA A 129 -9.15 0.14 3.75
C ALA A 129 -9.36 1.49 4.44
N ALA A 130 -10.22 2.36 3.92
CA ALA A 130 -10.56 3.61 4.62
C ALA A 130 -11.32 3.33 5.92
N THR A 131 -12.22 2.34 5.90
CA THR A 131 -12.92 1.89 7.11
C THR A 131 -11.93 1.32 8.14
N ALA A 132 -10.95 0.55 7.69
CA ALA A 132 -9.88 0.01 8.51
C ALA A 132 -9.02 1.12 9.15
N TYR A 133 -8.57 2.08 8.35
CA TYR A 133 -7.77 3.21 8.81
C TYR A 133 -8.46 4.00 9.91
N LEU A 134 -9.71 4.41 9.68
CA LEU A 134 -10.49 5.19 10.64
C LEU A 134 -10.79 4.37 11.92
N GLY A 135 -11.09 3.08 11.76
CA GLY A 135 -11.28 2.17 12.89
C GLY A 135 -10.04 2.05 13.76
N LEU A 136 -8.86 1.89 13.16
CA LEU A 136 -7.59 1.71 13.86
C LEU A 136 -7.05 3.01 14.47
N PHE A 137 -6.95 4.07 13.67
CA PHE A 137 -6.15 5.25 14.03
C PHE A 137 -7.02 6.40 14.56
N THR A 138 -8.17 6.66 13.94
CA THR A 138 -9.06 7.75 14.40
C THR A 138 -9.81 7.35 15.67
N HIS A 139 -10.44 6.17 15.67
CA HIS A 139 -11.28 5.71 16.78
C HIS A 139 -10.56 4.77 17.75
N GLY A 140 -9.76 3.83 17.23
CA GLY A 140 -8.99 2.89 18.04
C GLY A 140 -7.73 3.47 18.65
N ARG A 141 -7.19 4.56 18.06
CA ARG A 141 -5.95 5.24 18.45
C ARG A 141 -4.79 4.26 18.70
N VAL A 142 -4.68 3.26 17.83
CA VAL A 142 -3.67 2.19 17.92
C VAL A 142 -2.27 2.79 17.93
N ARG A 143 -1.41 2.24 18.78
CA ARG A 143 0.02 2.57 18.88
C ARG A 143 0.87 1.34 18.66
N ALA A 144 2.11 1.56 18.22
CA ALA A 144 3.11 0.50 18.13
C ALA A 144 3.27 -0.23 19.48
N GLY A 145 3.40 -1.56 19.42
CA GLY A 145 3.52 -2.43 20.60
C GLY A 145 2.20 -2.81 21.28
N GLU A 146 1.07 -2.17 20.93
CA GLU A 146 -0.24 -2.56 21.47
C GLU A 146 -0.72 -3.90 20.89
N THR A 147 -1.49 -4.63 21.70
CA THR A 147 -2.18 -5.86 21.27
C THR A 147 -3.55 -5.50 20.71
N VAL A 148 -3.72 -5.72 19.40
CA VAL A 148 -4.95 -5.42 18.68
C VAL A 148 -5.65 -6.74 18.32
N LEU A 149 -6.91 -6.89 18.72
CA LEU A 149 -7.75 -7.98 18.23
C LEU A 149 -8.64 -7.48 17.10
N VAL A 150 -8.55 -8.13 15.94
CA VAL A 150 -9.45 -7.89 14.80
C VAL A 150 -10.45 -9.05 14.70
N ALA A 151 -11.69 -8.80 15.13
CA ALA A 151 -12.77 -9.76 15.01
C ALA A 151 -13.39 -9.70 13.61
N GLY A 152 -13.47 -10.85 12.93
CA GLY A 152 -13.92 -10.96 11.53
C GLY A 152 -12.81 -10.73 10.50
N ALA A 153 -11.55 -11.04 10.83
CA ALA A 153 -10.38 -10.69 10.01
C ALA A 153 -10.35 -11.31 8.61
N GLY A 154 -11.15 -12.35 8.34
CA GLY A 154 -11.25 -12.97 7.01
C GLY A 154 -12.05 -12.15 5.99
N GLY A 155 -12.78 -11.12 6.44
CA GLY A 155 -13.51 -10.18 5.59
C GLY A 155 -12.63 -9.06 5.03
N ASN A 156 -13.18 -8.27 4.10
CA ASN A 156 -12.41 -7.27 3.37
C ASN A 156 -11.92 -6.09 4.25
N VAL A 157 -12.74 -5.64 5.21
CA VAL A 157 -12.34 -4.61 6.18
C VAL A 157 -11.32 -5.20 7.16
N GLY A 158 -11.62 -6.39 7.67
CA GLY A 158 -10.77 -7.09 8.64
C GLY A 158 -9.36 -7.36 8.10
N SER A 159 -9.23 -7.80 6.85
CA SER A 159 -7.90 -8.04 6.26
C SER A 159 -7.10 -6.75 6.10
N ALA A 160 -7.73 -5.67 5.64
CA ALA A 160 -7.10 -4.35 5.58
C ALA A 160 -6.67 -3.85 6.98
N MET A 161 -7.48 -4.10 8.01
CA MET A 161 -7.13 -3.79 9.40
C MET A 161 -5.90 -4.56 9.86
N VAL A 162 -5.81 -5.86 9.58
CA VAL A 162 -4.63 -6.65 9.95
C VAL A 162 -3.38 -6.07 9.28
N THR A 163 -3.42 -5.83 7.97
CA THR A 163 -2.29 -5.25 7.23
C THR A 163 -1.85 -3.90 7.81
N MET A 164 -2.79 -2.99 8.08
CA MET A 164 -2.48 -1.66 8.61
C MET A 164 -1.99 -1.68 10.07
N ALA A 165 -2.56 -2.55 10.91
CA ALA A 165 -2.12 -2.67 12.30
C ALA A 165 -0.71 -3.28 12.40
N VAL A 166 -0.39 -4.26 11.54
CA VAL A 166 0.98 -4.82 11.43
C VAL A 166 1.97 -3.76 10.95
N ASP A 167 1.63 -3.01 9.89
CA ASP A 167 2.46 -1.90 9.38
C ASP A 167 2.70 -0.80 10.45
N ALA A 168 1.72 -0.58 11.34
CA ALA A 168 1.84 0.32 12.49
C ALA A 168 2.61 -0.26 13.68
N GLY A 169 3.12 -1.50 13.60
CA GLY A 169 3.90 -2.15 14.65
C GLY A 169 3.08 -2.69 15.83
N ALA A 170 1.78 -2.92 15.66
CA ALA A 170 0.97 -3.60 16.67
C ALA A 170 1.11 -5.13 16.59
N ARG A 171 0.89 -5.81 17.73
CA ARG A 171 0.73 -7.27 17.77
C ARG A 171 -0.72 -7.59 17.44
N VAL A 172 -0.95 -8.23 16.30
CA VAL A 172 -2.32 -8.48 15.79
C VAL A 172 -2.78 -9.90 16.08
N ILE A 173 -3.85 -10.01 16.86
CA ILE A 173 -4.61 -11.24 17.10
C ILE A 173 -5.89 -11.18 16.27
N THR A 174 -6.32 -12.30 15.70
CA THR A 174 -7.51 -12.31 14.85
C THR A 174 -8.50 -13.39 15.25
N THR A 175 -9.77 -13.10 15.01
CA THR A 175 -10.81 -14.13 14.93
C THR A 175 -11.42 -14.13 13.53
N SER A 176 -11.58 -15.30 12.96
CA SER A 176 -12.12 -15.50 11.61
C SER A 176 -12.77 -16.88 11.51
N SER A 177 -13.29 -17.26 10.34
CA SER A 177 -13.72 -18.65 10.17
C SER A 177 -12.49 -19.56 10.09
N ALA A 178 -12.58 -20.83 10.51
CA ALA A 178 -11.45 -21.76 10.48
C ALA A 178 -10.70 -21.76 9.14
N ARG A 179 -11.43 -21.71 8.00
CA ARG A 179 -10.86 -21.69 6.64
C ARG A 179 -10.06 -20.42 6.29
N ASP A 180 -10.22 -19.34 7.04
CA ASP A 180 -9.54 -18.06 6.78
C ASP A 180 -8.32 -17.84 7.66
N THR A 181 -8.09 -18.69 8.68
CA THR A 181 -6.97 -18.55 9.62
C THR A 181 -5.62 -18.50 8.91
N GLY A 182 -5.38 -19.37 7.93
CA GLY A 182 -4.16 -19.37 7.12
C GLY A 182 -3.98 -18.07 6.33
N TYR A 183 -5.06 -17.52 5.79
CA TYR A 183 -5.02 -16.21 5.11
C TYR A 183 -4.70 -15.08 6.10
N CYS A 184 -5.36 -15.03 7.26
CA CYS A 184 -5.06 -14.03 8.30
C CYS A 184 -3.59 -14.07 8.76
N ARG A 185 -2.98 -15.27 8.90
CA ARG A 185 -1.54 -15.40 9.19
C ARG A 185 -0.68 -14.85 8.05
N SER A 186 -1.03 -15.16 6.80
CA SER A 186 -0.26 -14.72 5.62
C SER A 186 -0.18 -13.20 5.46
N ILE A 187 -1.11 -12.44 6.05
CA ILE A 187 -1.13 -10.98 6.05
C ILE A 187 -0.60 -10.36 7.35
N GLY A 188 0.01 -11.16 8.22
CA GLY A 188 0.78 -10.70 9.39
C GLY A 188 0.12 -10.86 10.76
N ALA A 189 -1.03 -11.55 10.86
CA ALA A 189 -1.60 -11.88 12.18
C ALA A 189 -0.65 -12.82 12.95
N SER A 190 -0.31 -12.45 14.19
CA SER A 190 0.57 -13.28 15.04
C SER A 190 -0.13 -14.53 15.56
N GLU A 191 -1.43 -14.43 15.85
CA GLU A 191 -2.27 -15.54 16.30
C GLU A 191 -3.64 -15.42 15.63
N THR A 192 -4.27 -16.56 15.32
CA THR A 192 -5.55 -16.61 14.61
C THR A 192 -6.43 -17.69 15.21
N PHE A 193 -7.66 -17.34 15.57
CA PHE A 193 -8.62 -18.25 16.19
C PHE A 193 -9.90 -18.36 15.37
N ASP A 194 -10.51 -19.55 15.38
CA ASP A 194 -11.85 -19.72 14.84
C ASP A 194 -12.87 -19.07 15.78
N TYR A 195 -13.69 -18.16 15.26
CA TYR A 195 -14.73 -17.52 16.08
C TYR A 195 -15.81 -18.50 16.54
N ALA A 196 -15.89 -19.69 15.93
CA ALA A 196 -16.85 -20.73 16.30
C ALA A 196 -16.33 -21.66 17.41
N ASP A 197 -15.05 -21.58 17.79
CA ASP A 197 -14.51 -22.39 18.89
C ASP A 197 -15.11 -21.94 20.22
N PRO A 198 -15.84 -22.80 20.96
CA PRO A 198 -16.43 -22.43 22.24
C PRO A 198 -15.39 -22.07 23.30
N ARG A 199 -14.13 -22.44 23.12
CA ARG A 199 -13.00 -22.13 24.01
C ARG A 199 -12.31 -20.81 23.66
N LEU A 200 -12.85 -20.05 22.70
CA LEU A 200 -12.25 -18.81 22.23
C LEU A 200 -11.91 -17.84 23.37
N PRO A 201 -12.77 -17.59 24.37
CA PRO A 201 -12.43 -16.69 25.47
C PRO A 201 -11.22 -17.17 26.29
N GLU A 202 -11.10 -18.47 26.55
CA GLU A 202 -9.97 -19.06 27.29
C GLU A 202 -8.67 -18.97 26.47
N LEU A 203 -8.74 -19.29 25.18
CA LEU A 203 -7.60 -19.22 24.26
C LEU A 203 -7.09 -17.79 24.13
N LEU A 204 -7.98 -16.82 23.93
CA LEU A 204 -7.61 -15.41 23.86
C LEU A 204 -6.98 -14.92 25.17
N ARG A 205 -7.51 -15.33 26.32
CA ARG A 205 -6.91 -15.00 27.64
C ARG A 205 -5.51 -15.58 27.79
N ALA A 206 -5.27 -16.80 27.30
CA ALA A 206 -3.97 -17.44 27.36
C ALA A 206 -2.91 -16.71 26.52
N VAL A 207 -3.26 -16.25 25.31
CA VAL A 207 -2.32 -15.53 24.42
C VAL A 207 -2.24 -14.03 24.67
N CYS A 208 -3.20 -13.47 25.42
CA CYS A 208 -3.24 -12.08 25.84
C CYS A 208 -3.32 -11.96 27.37
N PRO A 209 -2.29 -12.40 28.13
CA PRO A 209 -2.34 -12.41 29.60
C PRO A 209 -2.44 -11.01 30.22
N ARG A 210 -2.02 -9.96 29.48
CA ARG A 210 -2.18 -8.55 29.87
C ARG A 210 -3.49 -7.93 29.38
N GLY A 211 -4.34 -8.70 28.72
CA GLY A 211 -5.54 -8.24 28.02
C GLY A 211 -5.25 -7.69 26.62
N ILE A 212 -6.31 -7.23 25.98
CA ILE A 212 -6.31 -6.66 24.62
C ILE A 212 -6.44 -5.13 24.73
N ASP A 213 -5.51 -4.39 24.13
CA ASP A 213 -5.50 -2.93 24.17
C ASP A 213 -6.59 -2.34 23.27
N VAL A 214 -6.79 -2.93 22.07
CA VAL A 214 -7.82 -2.47 21.12
C VAL A 214 -8.55 -3.66 20.49
N TRP A 215 -9.87 -3.69 20.62
CA TRP A 215 -10.75 -4.70 20.04
C TRP A 215 -11.57 -4.07 18.91
N LEU A 216 -11.35 -4.52 17.67
CA LEU A 216 -12.04 -4.03 16.48
C LEU A 216 -13.09 -5.07 16.07
N ASP A 217 -14.37 -4.74 16.24
CA ASP A 217 -15.48 -5.62 15.85
C ASP A 217 -16.00 -5.26 14.44
N ASN A 218 -15.52 -6.01 13.44
CA ASN A 218 -16.08 -6.00 12.08
C ASN A 218 -17.01 -7.19 11.81
N ALA A 219 -17.06 -8.18 12.70
CA ALA A 219 -17.94 -9.34 12.57
C ALA A 219 -19.42 -8.96 12.77
N GLY A 220 -19.69 -7.87 13.50
CA GLY A 220 -21.03 -7.40 13.77
C GLY A 220 -21.81 -8.34 14.70
N ARG A 221 -21.11 -9.18 15.47
CA ARG A 221 -21.69 -9.97 16.56
C ARG A 221 -21.81 -9.14 17.83
N ASN A 222 -20.85 -8.22 18.05
CA ASN A 222 -20.82 -7.29 19.17
C ASN A 222 -20.95 -7.99 20.53
N ASP A 223 -20.24 -9.10 20.74
CA ASP A 223 -20.17 -9.78 22.04
C ASP A 223 -19.36 -8.95 23.04
N LEU A 224 -20.02 -7.95 23.62
CA LEU A 224 -19.42 -7.03 24.58
C LEU A 224 -19.06 -7.72 25.91
N SER A 225 -19.70 -8.83 26.26
CA SER A 225 -19.36 -9.57 27.47
C SER A 225 -17.94 -10.13 27.37
N THR A 226 -17.67 -10.86 26.29
CA THR A 226 -16.33 -11.40 26.01
C THR A 226 -15.32 -10.29 25.77
N ALA A 227 -15.64 -9.31 24.93
CA ALA A 227 -14.72 -8.24 24.58
C ALA A 227 -14.28 -7.45 25.83
N VAL A 228 -15.23 -6.98 26.66
CA VAL A 228 -14.90 -6.26 27.90
C VAL A 228 -14.16 -7.16 28.89
N GLY A 229 -14.53 -8.45 28.99
CA GLY A 229 -13.84 -9.42 29.84
C GLY A 229 -12.36 -9.59 29.51
N LEU A 230 -11.99 -9.45 28.22
CA LEU A 230 -10.63 -9.65 27.71
C LEU A 230 -9.85 -8.34 27.49
N LEU A 231 -10.47 -7.17 27.64
CA LEU A 231 -9.76 -5.89 27.55
C LEU A 231 -8.63 -5.76 28.59
N ALA A 232 -7.53 -5.14 28.18
CA ALA A 232 -6.51 -4.60 29.05
C ALA A 232 -7.06 -3.38 29.83
N PHE A 233 -6.32 -2.93 30.84
CA PHE A 233 -6.59 -1.64 31.48
C PHE A 233 -6.46 -0.50 30.44
N ARG A 234 -7.45 0.39 30.39
CA ARG A 234 -7.64 1.44 29.37
C ARG A 234 -7.80 0.91 27.94
N GLY A 235 -8.26 -0.34 27.84
CA GLY A 235 -8.59 -0.99 26.58
C GLY A 235 -9.80 -0.36 25.90
N ARG A 236 -9.86 -0.48 24.56
CA ARG A 236 -10.81 0.23 23.70
C ARG A 236 -11.52 -0.75 22.78
N ILE A 237 -12.84 -0.72 22.74
CA ILE A 237 -13.65 -1.49 21.77
C ILE A 237 -14.17 -0.53 20.70
N VAL A 238 -13.93 -0.85 19.43
CA VAL A 238 -14.46 -0.12 18.28
C VAL A 238 -15.47 -1.02 17.56
N LEU A 239 -16.72 -0.56 17.45
CA LEU A 239 -17.80 -1.27 16.77
C LEU A 239 -17.98 -0.70 15.36
N LEU A 240 -17.82 -1.54 14.34
CA LEU A 240 -17.90 -1.14 12.93
C LEU A 240 -19.07 -1.78 12.17
N ALA A 241 -19.68 -2.81 12.75
CA ALA A 241 -20.74 -3.59 12.12
C ALA A 241 -21.84 -3.96 13.13
N GLY A 242 -22.91 -4.57 12.63
CA GLY A 242 -24.03 -5.04 13.45
C GLY A 242 -25.15 -4.02 13.62
N LEU A 243 -25.63 -3.44 12.51
CA LEU A 243 -26.72 -2.45 12.45
C LEU A 243 -27.93 -2.79 13.35
N ASP A 244 -28.30 -4.07 13.38
CA ASP A 244 -29.49 -4.57 14.08
C ASP A 244 -29.16 -5.18 15.46
N THR A 245 -27.89 -5.23 15.85
CA THR A 245 -27.49 -5.82 17.14
C THR A 245 -27.90 -4.97 18.33
N ARG A 246 -28.16 -5.61 19.48
CA ARG A 246 -28.50 -4.99 20.76
C ARG A 246 -27.72 -5.67 21.90
N PRO A 247 -26.38 -5.53 21.95
CA PRO A 247 -25.58 -6.21 22.96
C PRO A 247 -25.78 -5.61 24.34
N VAL A 248 -25.64 -6.43 25.38
CA VAL A 248 -25.64 -5.98 26.77
C VAL A 248 -24.23 -5.52 27.15
N LEU A 249 -24.08 -4.29 27.61
CA LEU A 249 -22.79 -3.75 28.04
C LEU A 249 -22.53 -4.12 29.52
N PRO A 250 -21.47 -4.87 29.84
CA PRO A 250 -21.06 -5.12 31.23
C PRO A 250 -20.38 -3.87 31.83
N ALA A 251 -21.19 -2.86 32.17
CA ALA A 251 -20.72 -1.53 32.57
C ALA A 251 -19.78 -1.55 33.79
N GLY A 252 -20.03 -2.43 34.77
CA GLY A 252 -19.18 -2.55 35.95
C GLY A 252 -17.75 -3.00 35.61
N SER A 253 -17.62 -4.04 34.77
CA SER A 253 -16.30 -4.51 34.32
C SER A 253 -15.59 -3.51 33.41
N LEU A 254 -16.34 -2.78 32.58
CA LEU A 254 -15.79 -1.71 31.75
C LEU A 254 -15.26 -0.56 32.61
N TYR A 255 -16.05 -0.13 33.60
CA TYR A 255 -15.71 0.92 34.56
C TYR A 255 -14.42 0.60 35.32
N LEU A 256 -14.30 -0.62 35.86
CA LEU A 256 -13.11 -1.04 36.61
C LEU A 256 -11.83 -1.12 35.77
N LYS A 257 -11.95 -1.08 34.43
CA LYS A 257 -10.83 -1.13 33.50
C LYS A 257 -10.49 0.22 32.89
N ASP A 258 -11.15 1.32 33.25
CA ASP A 258 -11.07 2.60 32.51
C ASP A 258 -11.33 2.41 30.99
N GLY A 259 -12.18 1.44 30.64
CA GLY A 259 -12.38 1.00 29.25
C GLY A 259 -13.34 1.90 28.48
N THR A 260 -13.26 1.87 27.14
CA THR A 260 -14.19 2.58 26.26
C THR A 260 -14.84 1.66 25.23
N VAL A 261 -16.05 2.03 24.81
CA VAL A 261 -16.75 1.42 23.67
C VAL A 261 -17.19 2.55 22.74
N THR A 262 -16.75 2.52 21.48
CA THR A 262 -17.02 3.56 20.50
C THR A 262 -17.61 2.94 19.23
N GLY A 263 -18.76 3.44 18.79
CA GLY A 263 -19.30 3.11 17.48
C GLY A 263 -18.72 4.02 16.39
N PHE A 264 -18.46 3.46 15.21
CA PHE A 264 -17.98 4.20 14.05
C PHE A 264 -18.76 3.83 12.78
N THR A 265 -19.01 4.82 11.94
CA THR A 265 -19.55 4.64 10.59
C THR A 265 -18.84 5.56 9.60
N ILE A 266 -18.23 4.97 8.57
CA ILE A 266 -17.48 5.71 7.55
C ILE A 266 -18.33 6.75 6.80
N SER A 267 -19.66 6.58 6.75
CA SER A 267 -20.57 7.55 6.15
C SER A 267 -20.56 8.93 6.84
N ARG A 268 -20.04 9.01 8.07
CA ARG A 268 -19.85 10.26 8.84
C ARG A 268 -18.41 10.78 8.82
N ALA A 269 -17.49 10.10 8.15
CA ALA A 269 -16.11 10.54 8.05
C ALA A 269 -16.03 11.90 7.32
N ASN A 270 -15.27 12.82 7.91
CA ASN A 270 -15.03 14.12 7.31
C ASN A 270 -13.96 14.03 6.20
N VAL A 271 -13.76 15.15 5.50
CA VAL A 271 -12.84 15.22 4.36
C VAL A 271 -11.39 14.97 4.76
N ALA A 272 -10.94 15.54 5.88
CA ALA A 272 -9.57 15.37 6.37
C ALA A 272 -9.30 13.92 6.78
N GLU A 273 -10.23 13.30 7.49
CA GLU A 273 -10.18 11.88 7.86
C GLU A 273 -10.03 10.96 6.65
N LEU A 274 -10.80 11.22 5.57
CA LEU A 274 -10.71 10.43 4.33
C LEU A 274 -9.40 10.71 3.58
N ALA A 275 -8.90 11.95 3.59
CA ALA A 275 -7.63 12.30 2.96
C ALA A 275 -6.43 11.65 3.67
N GLU A 276 -6.41 11.63 5.01
CA GLU A 276 -5.41 10.90 5.80
C GLU A 276 -5.44 9.40 5.49
N ALA A 277 -6.63 8.81 5.43
CA ALA A 277 -6.81 7.41 5.03
C ALA A 277 -6.29 7.16 3.61
N ALA A 278 -6.61 8.03 2.65
CA ALA A 278 -6.19 7.90 1.27
C ALA A 278 -4.66 7.92 1.10
N SER A 279 -3.96 8.74 1.88
CA SER A 279 -2.49 8.79 1.88
C SER A 279 -1.88 7.44 2.28
N VAL A 280 -2.39 6.82 3.36
CA VAL A 280 -1.91 5.51 3.80
C VAL A 280 -2.31 4.41 2.82
N ILE A 281 -3.52 4.44 2.28
CA ILE A 281 -4.00 3.51 1.26
C ILE A 281 -3.09 3.55 0.03
N ASN A 282 -2.76 4.73 -0.48
CA ASN A 282 -1.87 4.90 -1.63
C ASN A 282 -0.47 4.35 -1.35
N ARG A 283 0.09 4.62 -0.16
CA ARG A 283 1.40 4.07 0.24
C ARG A 283 1.38 2.54 0.24
N LEU A 284 0.37 1.91 0.85
CA LEU A 284 0.29 0.46 0.98
C LEU A 284 -0.07 -0.24 -0.34
N LEU A 285 -0.88 0.40 -1.19
CA LEU A 285 -1.13 -0.05 -2.55
C LEU A 285 0.16 -0.02 -3.38
N ALA A 286 0.90 1.08 -3.33
CA ALA A 286 2.16 1.24 -4.07
C ALA A 286 3.24 0.26 -3.59
N ALA A 287 3.27 -0.05 -2.29
CA ALA A 287 4.13 -1.08 -1.71
C ALA A 287 3.66 -2.53 -2.01
N GLY A 288 2.47 -2.70 -2.61
CA GLY A 288 1.88 -4.01 -2.88
C GLY A 288 1.42 -4.76 -1.63
N THR A 289 1.45 -4.16 -0.43
CA THR A 289 1.07 -4.82 0.82
C THR A 289 -0.45 -4.83 1.04
N LEU A 290 -1.16 -3.81 0.55
CA LEU A 290 -2.62 -3.76 0.53
C LEU A 290 -3.14 -4.21 -0.83
N ARG A 291 -3.84 -5.34 -0.88
CA ARG A 291 -4.36 -5.95 -2.12
C ARG A 291 -5.60 -6.80 -1.85
N PRO A 292 -6.55 -6.92 -2.80
CA PRO A 292 -7.70 -7.80 -2.61
C PRO A 292 -7.24 -9.27 -2.56
N ARG A 293 -7.87 -10.07 -1.70
CA ARG A 293 -7.60 -11.53 -1.63
C ARG A 293 -7.95 -12.24 -2.94
N ALA A 294 -9.11 -11.90 -3.50
CA ALA A 294 -9.57 -12.36 -4.78
C ALA A 294 -10.55 -11.33 -5.34
N LYS A 295 -10.60 -11.22 -6.67
CA LYS A 295 -11.58 -10.40 -7.37
C LYS A 295 -12.25 -11.17 -8.51
N ASP A 296 -13.47 -10.74 -8.82
CA ASP A 296 -14.29 -11.15 -9.96
C ASP A 296 -14.66 -9.90 -10.74
N THR A 297 -14.76 -9.98 -12.05
CA THR A 297 -15.27 -8.88 -12.87
C THR A 297 -16.68 -9.19 -13.36
N VAL A 298 -17.58 -8.23 -13.23
CA VAL A 298 -18.95 -8.28 -13.77
C VAL A 298 -19.25 -6.99 -14.53
N PRO A 299 -20.13 -7.00 -15.54
CA PRO A 299 -20.51 -5.77 -16.23
C PRO A 299 -21.43 -4.91 -15.36
N LEU A 300 -21.50 -3.61 -15.66
CA LEU A 300 -22.40 -2.65 -15.00
C LEU A 300 -23.87 -3.08 -14.99
N SER A 301 -24.32 -3.75 -16.05
CA SER A 301 -25.68 -4.31 -16.16
C SER A 301 -25.99 -5.39 -15.11
N ALA A 302 -24.96 -6.00 -14.52
CA ALA A 302 -25.10 -7.01 -13.47
C ALA A 302 -25.18 -6.43 -12.05
N MET A 303 -25.31 -5.10 -11.88
CA MET A 303 -25.30 -4.45 -10.55
C MET A 303 -26.38 -4.99 -9.59
N ALA A 304 -27.58 -5.27 -10.07
CA ALA A 304 -28.64 -5.89 -9.27
C ALA A 304 -28.21 -7.27 -8.71
N GLU A 305 -27.55 -8.07 -9.54
CA GLU A 305 -27.02 -9.38 -9.15
C GLU A 305 -25.81 -9.26 -8.22
N ALA A 306 -24.94 -8.28 -8.44
CA ALA A 306 -23.82 -7.99 -7.55
C ALA A 306 -24.30 -7.69 -6.12
N HIS A 307 -25.36 -6.89 -5.99
CA HIS A 307 -26.01 -6.65 -4.70
C HIS A 307 -26.62 -7.92 -4.09
N ARG A 308 -27.34 -8.75 -4.88
CA ARG A 308 -27.89 -10.04 -4.40
C ARG A 308 -26.81 -10.96 -3.86
N ARG A 309 -25.72 -11.16 -4.62
CA ARG A 309 -24.58 -12.00 -4.20
C ARG A 309 -23.96 -11.51 -2.90
N LEU A 310 -23.83 -10.20 -2.73
CA LEU A 310 -23.31 -9.60 -1.51
C LEU A 310 -24.24 -9.87 -0.32
N GLU A 311 -25.55 -9.64 -0.47
CA GLU A 311 -26.55 -9.82 0.60
C GLU A 311 -26.72 -11.29 1.01
N GLN A 312 -26.51 -12.23 0.08
CA GLN A 312 -26.52 -13.67 0.32
C GLN A 312 -25.19 -14.20 0.90
N GLY A 313 -24.17 -13.35 1.07
CA GLY A 313 -22.87 -13.77 1.58
C GLY A 313 -22.02 -14.60 0.61
N LEU A 314 -22.32 -14.57 -0.69
CA LEU A 314 -21.64 -15.35 -1.73
C LEU A 314 -20.26 -14.79 -2.13
N LEU A 315 -19.87 -13.63 -1.58
CA LEU A 315 -18.60 -12.94 -1.87
C LEU A 315 -17.53 -13.15 -0.80
N HIS A 316 -17.56 -14.29 -0.10
CA HIS A 316 -16.61 -14.59 0.99
C HIS A 316 -15.16 -14.47 0.52
N GLY A 317 -14.40 -13.52 1.10
CA GLY A 317 -13.01 -13.25 0.73
C GLY A 317 -12.81 -12.79 -0.71
N ARG A 318 -13.88 -12.35 -1.41
CA ARG A 318 -13.86 -11.95 -2.81
C ARG A 318 -14.48 -10.57 -2.99
N ARG A 319 -13.94 -9.80 -3.93
CA ARG A 319 -14.47 -8.49 -4.34
C ARG A 319 -15.04 -8.56 -5.75
N LEU A 320 -16.09 -7.79 -6.00
CA LEU A 320 -16.59 -7.59 -7.37
C LEU A 320 -16.00 -6.29 -7.91
N VAL A 321 -15.33 -6.38 -9.04
CA VAL A 321 -15.03 -5.26 -9.93
C VAL A 321 -16.22 -5.15 -10.87
N VAL A 322 -16.92 -4.03 -10.84
CA VAL A 322 -17.98 -3.75 -11.79
C VAL A 322 -17.39 -2.88 -12.88
N ASP A 323 -17.15 -3.46 -14.05
CA ASP A 323 -16.65 -2.75 -15.24
C ASP A 323 -17.80 -1.91 -15.84
N THR A 324 -17.56 -0.62 -16.01
CA THR A 324 -18.56 0.32 -16.55
C THR A 324 -18.72 0.21 -18.07
N GLY A 325 -17.80 -0.48 -18.75
CA GLY A 325 -17.72 -0.53 -20.19
C GLY A 325 -17.39 0.82 -20.83
N ARG A 326 -16.88 1.80 -20.05
CA ARG A 326 -16.48 3.13 -20.56
C ARG A 326 -15.17 3.09 -21.33
N PHE A 327 -14.29 2.14 -21.01
CA PHE A 327 -12.96 1.98 -21.59
C PHE A 327 -12.92 0.72 -22.46
N ASP A 328 -12.51 0.88 -23.72
CA ASP A 328 -12.10 -0.26 -24.55
C ASP A 328 -10.81 -0.88 -23.95
N ASP A 329 -10.51 -2.15 -24.27
CA ASP A 329 -9.34 -2.85 -23.70
C ASP A 329 -8.01 -2.10 -23.95
N GLU A 330 -7.90 -1.31 -25.02
CA GLU A 330 -6.71 -0.48 -25.32
C GLU A 330 -6.60 0.81 -24.48
N ARG A 331 -7.71 1.29 -23.90
CA ARG A 331 -7.76 2.52 -23.08
C ARG A 331 -7.75 2.26 -21.57
N LYS A 332 -7.90 1.00 -21.15
CA LYS A 332 -7.59 0.59 -19.78
C LYS A 332 -6.13 0.95 -19.50
N ARG A 333 -5.79 1.32 -18.26
CA ARG A 333 -4.39 1.60 -17.86
C ARG A 333 -3.56 0.47 -18.47
N PRO A 334 -2.55 0.76 -19.33
CA PRO A 334 -1.79 -0.29 -19.97
C PRO A 334 -1.38 -1.25 -18.87
N ALA A 335 -1.71 -2.54 -19.05
CA ALA A 335 -1.43 -3.56 -18.05
C ALA A 335 -0.04 -3.28 -17.51
N MET A 336 0.10 -3.16 -16.19
CA MET A 336 1.43 -3.06 -15.58
C MET A 336 2.25 -4.12 -16.27
N SER A 337 3.32 -3.70 -16.95
CA SER A 337 4.10 -4.60 -17.76
C SER A 337 4.36 -5.83 -16.91
N THR A 338 3.88 -6.98 -17.36
CA THR A 338 4.08 -8.26 -16.66
C THR A 338 5.56 -8.65 -16.69
N SER A 339 6.37 -7.84 -17.36
CA SER A 339 7.80 -7.95 -17.42
C SER A 339 8.40 -7.68 -16.06
N ILE A 340 9.15 -8.66 -15.56
CA ILE A 340 9.89 -8.55 -14.31
C ILE A 340 10.79 -7.31 -14.24
N VAL A 341 11.25 -6.75 -15.37
CA VAL A 341 12.11 -5.55 -15.36
C VAL A 341 11.36 -4.24 -15.09
N ASP A 342 10.03 -4.29 -15.07
CA ASP A 342 9.18 -3.13 -14.78
C ASP A 342 8.65 -3.13 -13.33
N THR A 343 9.00 -4.14 -12.52
CA THR A 343 8.68 -4.18 -11.09
C THR A 343 9.35 -3.06 -10.33
N ARG A 344 8.71 -2.57 -9.25
CA ARG A 344 9.24 -1.47 -8.42
C ARG A 344 9.19 -1.83 -6.93
N PRO A 345 10.32 -1.82 -6.21
CA PRO A 345 11.67 -1.67 -6.76
C PRO A 345 12.05 -2.88 -7.62
N LEU A 346 12.88 -2.66 -8.65
CA LEU A 346 13.47 -3.73 -9.46
C LEU A 346 14.55 -4.48 -8.66
N PHE A 347 15.36 -3.74 -7.90
CA PHE A 347 16.34 -4.29 -6.97
C PHE A 347 16.26 -3.54 -5.64
N GLU A 348 16.31 -4.25 -4.53
CA GLU A 348 16.45 -3.67 -3.19
C GLU A 348 17.21 -4.65 -2.31
N LEU A 349 18.48 -4.35 -2.08
CA LEU A 349 19.46 -5.26 -1.48
C LEU A 349 20.30 -4.51 -0.44
N SER A 350 20.71 -5.24 0.59
CA SER A 350 21.65 -4.73 1.58
C SER A 350 22.46 -5.85 2.22
N ALA A 351 23.69 -5.55 2.58
CA ALA A 351 24.53 -6.40 3.41
C ALA A 351 25.11 -5.55 4.57
N GLU A 352 25.49 -6.20 5.68
CA GLU A 352 26.12 -5.52 6.81
C GLU A 352 27.34 -6.29 7.32
N ILE A 353 28.29 -5.55 7.90
CA ILE A 353 29.47 -6.11 8.56
C ILE A 353 29.84 -5.26 9.78
N GLU A 354 30.39 -5.89 10.82
CA GLU A 354 31.02 -5.16 11.92
C GLU A 354 32.44 -4.73 11.56
N VAL A 355 32.79 -3.49 11.90
CA VAL A 355 34.10 -2.89 11.67
C VAL A 355 34.58 -2.30 13.00
N ASP A 356 35.80 -2.67 13.41
CA ASP A 356 36.52 -2.14 14.57
C ASP A 356 37.11 -0.77 14.23
N ALA A 357 36.23 0.19 14.01
CA ALA A 357 36.53 1.59 13.82
C ALA A 357 35.34 2.45 14.26
N SER A 358 35.61 3.67 14.68
CA SER A 358 34.55 4.63 15.02
C SER A 358 33.71 4.95 13.78
N PRO A 359 32.42 5.32 13.96
CA PRO A 359 31.58 5.71 12.83
C PRO A 359 32.18 6.83 11.96
N ALA A 360 32.95 7.75 12.55
CA ALA A 360 33.63 8.81 11.83
C ALA A 360 34.77 8.30 10.94
N GLU A 361 35.58 7.35 11.42
CA GLU A 361 36.65 6.70 10.65
C GLU A 361 36.06 5.90 9.47
N ILE A 362 34.99 5.13 9.72
CA ILE A 362 34.28 4.39 8.69
C ILE A 362 33.76 5.36 7.62
N TYR A 363 33.09 6.44 8.03
CA TYR A 363 32.55 7.44 7.13
C TYR A 363 33.62 8.10 6.26
N ALA A 364 34.77 8.42 6.83
CA ALA A 364 35.87 9.06 6.11
C ALA A 364 36.38 8.20 4.94
N VAL A 365 36.39 6.87 5.09
CA VAL A 365 36.75 5.94 4.02
C VAL A 365 35.63 5.84 2.99
N VAL A 366 34.41 5.47 3.39
CA VAL A 366 33.33 5.16 2.44
C VAL A 366 32.80 6.38 1.67
N SER A 367 33.01 7.58 2.20
CA SER A 367 32.63 8.83 1.52
C SER A 367 33.69 9.33 0.54
N ASP A 368 34.93 8.83 0.57
CA ASP A 368 35.97 9.18 -0.41
C ASP A 368 35.90 8.27 -1.64
N LEU A 369 34.96 8.57 -2.54
CA LEU A 369 34.75 7.78 -3.76
C LEU A 369 35.97 7.70 -4.68
N LYS A 370 36.98 8.59 -4.55
CA LYS A 370 38.23 8.49 -5.31
C LYS A 370 39.03 7.23 -4.95
N ARG A 371 38.88 6.76 -3.72
CA ARG A 371 39.51 5.55 -3.18
C ARG A 371 38.74 4.27 -3.46
N SER A 372 37.63 4.34 -4.20
CA SER A 372 36.77 3.18 -4.47
C SER A 372 37.48 1.96 -5.05
N ALA A 373 38.59 2.15 -5.77
CA ALA A 373 39.45 1.05 -6.25
C ALA A 373 40.01 0.14 -5.15
N GLU A 374 40.12 0.63 -3.90
CA GLU A 374 40.60 -0.15 -2.76
C GLU A 374 39.58 -1.22 -2.31
N TRP A 375 38.27 -1.01 -2.58
CA TRP A 375 37.21 -1.91 -2.11
C TRP A 375 36.23 -2.38 -3.18
N SER A 376 36.30 -1.82 -4.39
CA SER A 376 35.48 -2.21 -5.53
C SER A 376 36.35 -2.59 -6.72
N PRO A 377 36.28 -3.85 -7.20
CA PRO A 377 36.95 -4.23 -8.45
C PRO A 377 36.24 -3.62 -9.68
N GLU A 378 34.98 -3.24 -9.53
CA GLU A 378 34.15 -2.68 -10.59
C GLU A 378 34.28 -1.15 -10.66
N CYS A 379 34.37 -0.43 -9.55
CA CYS A 379 34.58 1.01 -9.52
C CYS A 379 36.05 1.32 -9.21
N ARG A 380 36.81 1.71 -10.22
CA ARG A 380 38.27 1.89 -10.17
C ARG A 380 38.68 3.30 -9.76
N GLY A 381 37.86 3.99 -8.97
CA GLY A 381 38.06 5.39 -8.63
C GLY A 381 37.41 6.33 -9.63
N GLY A 382 37.89 7.58 -9.67
CA GLY A 382 37.33 8.64 -10.50
C GLY A 382 37.65 10.03 -9.98
N GLN A 383 36.84 11.01 -10.38
CA GLN A 383 37.04 12.40 -10.01
C GLN A 383 35.73 13.12 -9.70
N TRP A 384 35.77 14.04 -8.73
CA TRP A 384 34.69 14.99 -8.48
C TRP A 384 34.67 16.04 -9.60
N ILE A 385 33.55 16.16 -10.30
CA ILE A 385 33.41 17.06 -11.45
C ILE A 385 32.56 18.30 -11.16
N SER A 386 31.80 18.29 -10.06
CA SER A 386 31.13 19.49 -9.54
C SER A 386 30.83 19.37 -8.04
N GLY A 387 30.75 20.53 -7.37
CA GLY A 387 30.48 20.63 -5.94
C GLY A 387 31.68 20.28 -5.04
N GLU A 388 31.52 20.53 -3.75
CA GLU A 388 32.50 20.11 -2.75
C GLU A 388 32.49 18.58 -2.60
N PRO A 389 33.66 17.93 -2.55
CA PRO A 389 33.76 16.47 -2.41
C PRO A 389 32.88 15.91 -1.30
N SER A 390 32.11 14.87 -1.61
CA SER A 390 31.31 14.11 -0.65
C SER A 390 30.19 14.91 0.05
N GLN A 391 29.81 16.07 -0.49
CA GLN A 391 28.67 16.86 -0.02
C GLN A 391 27.43 16.63 -0.87
N VAL A 392 26.23 16.76 -0.27
CA VAL A 392 24.96 16.66 -1.01
C VAL A 392 24.96 17.61 -2.21
N GLY A 393 24.59 17.08 -3.38
CA GLY A 393 24.56 17.81 -4.64
C GLY A 393 25.86 17.74 -5.46
N SER A 394 26.98 17.31 -4.88
CA SER A 394 28.23 17.10 -5.62
C SER A 394 28.11 15.94 -6.61
N VAL A 395 28.81 16.04 -7.73
CA VAL A 395 28.79 15.03 -8.80
C VAL A 395 30.17 14.38 -8.95
N PHE A 396 30.19 13.06 -8.86
CA PHE A 396 31.35 12.23 -9.04
C PHE A 396 31.28 11.48 -10.38
N ARG A 397 32.37 11.54 -11.15
CA ARG A 397 32.55 10.76 -12.37
C ARG A 397 33.45 9.56 -12.08
N GLY A 398 32.84 8.38 -12.01
CA GLY A 398 33.53 7.12 -11.73
C GLY A 398 34.00 6.42 -13.01
N GLU A 399 35.17 5.79 -12.93
CA GLU A 399 35.68 4.85 -13.94
C GLU A 399 35.31 3.43 -13.52
N ASN A 400 34.56 2.73 -14.36
CA ASN A 400 34.01 1.42 -14.03
C ASN A 400 34.51 0.35 -15.00
N LEU A 401 34.74 -0.86 -14.51
CA LEU A 401 35.00 -2.05 -15.31
C LEU A 401 33.84 -3.03 -15.18
N ARG A 402 33.31 -3.48 -16.32
CA ARG A 402 32.45 -4.67 -16.36
C ARG A 402 33.25 -5.85 -16.91
N ALA A 403 33.56 -6.81 -16.03
CA ALA A 403 34.29 -8.02 -16.38
C ALA A 403 33.44 -8.98 -17.24
N ASP A 404 34.11 -9.94 -17.90
CA ASP A 404 33.52 -10.85 -18.88
C ASP A 404 32.58 -11.90 -18.26
N ASP A 405 32.79 -12.22 -16.98
CA ASP A 405 32.03 -13.19 -16.20
C ASP A 405 30.73 -12.62 -15.60
N VAL A 406 30.56 -11.30 -15.61
CA VAL A 406 29.36 -10.62 -15.07
C VAL A 406 28.12 -11.02 -15.86
N VAL A 407 27.31 -11.91 -15.30
CA VAL A 407 26.11 -12.50 -15.95
C VAL A 407 26.46 -12.90 -17.40
N GLY A 408 27.41 -13.84 -17.52
CA GLY A 408 28.12 -14.14 -18.76
C GLY A 408 27.27 -14.48 -19.99
N TRP A 409 26.02 -14.90 -19.80
CA TRP A 409 25.09 -15.21 -20.88
C TRP A 409 24.31 -13.98 -21.42
N ALA A 410 24.25 -12.89 -20.64
CA ALA A 410 23.46 -11.72 -21.00
C ALA A 410 24.22 -10.80 -21.98
N PRO A 411 23.51 -10.11 -22.90
CA PRO A 411 24.10 -9.27 -23.94
C PRO A 411 24.59 -7.92 -23.37
N LEU A 412 25.65 -7.99 -22.57
CA LEU A 412 26.22 -6.86 -21.85
C LEU A 412 27.43 -6.30 -22.60
N VAL A 413 27.49 -4.97 -22.71
CA VAL A 413 28.71 -4.30 -23.19
C VAL A 413 29.81 -4.48 -22.12
N ARG A 414 30.92 -5.12 -22.49
CA ARG A 414 32.07 -5.41 -21.61
C ARG A 414 33.14 -4.33 -21.71
N GLY A 415 34.00 -4.28 -20.69
CA GLY A 415 35.14 -3.37 -20.64
C GLY A 415 34.91 -2.12 -19.79
N THR A 416 35.77 -1.13 -20.00
CA THR A 416 35.79 0.10 -19.20
C THR A 416 34.73 1.10 -19.68
N TRP A 417 34.02 1.72 -18.75
CA TRP A 417 33.01 2.74 -19.02
C TRP A 417 32.97 3.76 -17.87
N HIS A 418 32.28 4.88 -18.09
CA HIS A 418 32.18 5.95 -17.09
C HIS A 418 30.74 6.14 -16.63
N THR A 419 30.59 6.49 -15.36
CA THR A 419 29.32 6.91 -14.76
C THR A 419 29.44 8.32 -14.22
N GLU A 420 28.33 9.06 -14.23
CA GLU A 420 28.17 10.23 -13.38
C GLU A 420 27.17 9.89 -12.27
N SER A 421 27.45 10.35 -11.06
CA SER A 421 26.60 10.11 -9.89
C SER A 421 26.53 11.35 -9.01
N ARG A 422 25.37 11.63 -8.43
CA ARG A 422 25.15 12.77 -7.53
C ARG A 422 24.99 12.30 -6.10
N VAL A 423 25.68 12.93 -5.16
CA VAL A 423 25.46 12.67 -3.73
C VAL A 423 24.08 13.19 -3.32
N ILE A 424 23.27 12.33 -2.74
CA ILE A 424 21.89 12.65 -2.31
C ILE A 424 21.73 12.66 -0.79
N ALA A 425 22.65 12.03 -0.06
CA ALA A 425 22.71 12.11 1.39
C ALA A 425 24.18 12.04 1.85
N ALA A 426 24.55 12.91 2.78
CA ALA A 426 25.86 12.94 3.42
C ALA A 426 25.66 13.43 4.86
N ASP A 427 25.68 12.50 5.81
CA ASP A 427 25.65 12.76 7.25
C ASP A 427 26.89 12.09 7.87
N PRO A 428 27.94 12.88 8.20
CA PRO A 428 29.19 12.36 8.73
C PRO A 428 29.00 11.41 9.91
N GLY A 429 29.54 10.20 9.77
CA GLY A 429 29.43 9.13 10.76
C GLY A 429 28.10 8.35 10.74
N ARG A 430 27.21 8.62 9.79
CA ARG A 430 25.87 8.00 9.74
C ARG A 430 25.45 7.51 8.37
N THR A 431 25.45 8.34 7.34
CA THR A 431 24.97 7.92 6.02
C THR A 431 25.70 8.62 4.89
N PHE A 432 26.06 7.87 3.85
CA PHE A 432 26.58 8.43 2.61
C PHE A 432 25.91 7.72 1.44
N ARG A 433 25.17 8.47 0.61
CA ARG A 433 24.38 7.91 -0.49
C ARG A 433 24.53 8.73 -1.75
N TRP A 434 24.60 8.04 -2.88
CA TRP A 434 24.64 8.66 -4.20
C TRP A 434 23.68 7.98 -5.16
N MET A 435 23.24 8.74 -6.15
CA MET A 435 22.32 8.34 -7.19
C MET A 435 23.02 8.40 -8.55
N MET A 436 22.80 7.41 -9.40
CA MET A 436 23.34 7.41 -10.76
C MET A 436 22.61 8.41 -11.65
N LEU A 437 23.35 9.09 -12.53
CA LEU A 437 22.78 10.01 -13.51
C LEU A 437 22.72 9.38 -14.90
N SER A 438 21.74 9.78 -15.71
CA SER A 438 21.66 9.44 -17.13
C SER A 438 22.72 10.19 -17.95
N TYR A 439 22.88 9.84 -19.22
CA TYR A 439 23.74 10.60 -20.14
C TYR A 439 23.27 12.06 -20.28
N ALA A 440 21.96 12.30 -20.13
CA ALA A 440 21.37 13.63 -20.08
C ALA A 440 21.47 14.31 -18.70
N ARG A 441 22.18 13.69 -17.73
CA ARG A 441 22.33 14.14 -16.34
C ARG A 441 21.04 14.19 -15.53
N GLU A 442 20.06 13.39 -15.93
CA GLU A 442 18.81 13.21 -15.20
C GLU A 442 18.97 12.13 -14.12
N ASP A 443 18.21 12.26 -13.05
CA ASP A 443 18.21 11.36 -11.91
C ASP A 443 17.67 9.98 -12.31
N GLN A 444 18.47 8.94 -12.09
CA GLN A 444 18.00 7.56 -12.22
C GLN A 444 17.64 7.02 -10.84
N GLU A 445 16.60 6.18 -10.74
CA GLU A 445 16.22 5.55 -9.47
C GLU A 445 17.20 4.45 -9.01
N SER A 446 18.49 4.53 -9.41
CA SER A 446 19.58 3.65 -9.02
C SER A 446 20.42 4.33 -7.93
N ILE A 447 20.15 3.98 -6.68
CA ILE A 447 20.75 4.55 -5.48
C ILE A 447 21.69 3.52 -4.84
N TRP A 448 22.90 3.97 -4.55
CA TRP A 448 23.89 3.23 -3.79
C TRP A 448 24.19 4.00 -2.50
N GLY A 449 24.54 3.29 -1.45
CA GLY A 449 24.95 3.99 -0.23
C GLY A 449 25.43 3.11 0.90
N PHE A 450 25.87 3.80 1.94
CA PHE A 450 26.35 3.22 3.18
C PHE A 450 25.61 3.84 4.35
N ASP A 451 25.16 3.01 5.29
CA ASP A 451 24.69 3.43 6.59
C ASP A 451 25.62 2.89 7.68
N ILE A 452 25.86 3.69 8.71
CA ILE A 452 26.81 3.41 9.78
C ILE A 452 26.09 3.56 11.11
N ARG A 453 26.15 2.50 11.92
CA ARG A 453 25.58 2.50 13.28
C ARG A 453 26.68 2.24 14.30
N PRO A 454 26.72 2.91 15.46
CA PRO A 454 27.65 2.56 16.52
C PRO A 454 27.43 1.11 16.99
N SER A 455 28.51 0.42 17.33
CA SER A 455 28.50 -0.91 17.97
C SER A 455 29.37 -0.91 19.24
N ALA A 456 29.37 -2.01 20.00
CA ALA A 456 30.18 -2.12 21.22
C ALA A 456 31.70 -2.08 20.95
N THR A 457 32.12 -2.51 19.76
CA THR A 457 33.52 -2.65 19.33
C THR A 457 33.93 -1.63 18.27
N GLY A 458 33.01 -0.80 17.76
CA GLY A 458 33.26 0.16 16.69
C GLY A 458 31.97 0.61 16.02
N GLY A 459 31.74 0.16 14.79
CA GLY A 459 30.52 0.42 14.03
C GLY A 459 30.06 -0.75 13.18
N VAL A 460 28.76 -0.82 12.93
CA VAL A 460 28.14 -1.68 11.92
C VAL A 460 28.04 -0.87 10.63
N LEU A 461 28.73 -1.31 9.59
CA LEU A 461 28.66 -0.73 8.25
C LEU A 461 27.69 -1.54 7.40
N THR A 462 26.67 -0.87 6.88
CA THR A 462 25.67 -1.47 5.98
C THR A 462 25.86 -0.88 4.59
N HIS A 463 25.97 -1.72 3.56
CA HIS A 463 26.00 -1.29 2.17
C HIS A 463 24.66 -1.62 1.50
N HIS A 464 24.06 -0.63 0.86
CA HIS A 464 22.74 -0.73 0.25
C HIS A 464 22.80 -0.42 -1.24
N PHE A 465 21.97 -1.14 -1.99
CA PHE A 465 21.65 -0.84 -3.38
C PHE A 465 20.14 -0.91 -3.58
N ARG A 466 19.57 0.13 -4.19
CA ARG A 466 18.16 0.16 -4.59
C ARG A 466 18.03 0.66 -6.00
N MET A 467 17.33 -0.08 -6.85
CA MET A 467 16.89 0.37 -8.15
C MET A 467 15.36 0.40 -8.19
N GLY A 468 14.77 1.59 -8.25
CA GLY A 468 13.32 1.75 -8.32
C GLY A 468 12.74 1.31 -9.67
N LYS A 469 13.35 1.75 -10.78
CA LYS A 469 12.99 1.36 -12.16
C LYS A 469 14.21 0.88 -12.92
N ALA A 470 14.02 -0.06 -13.84
CA ALA A 470 15.03 -0.41 -14.84
C ALA A 470 15.59 0.84 -15.51
N THR A 471 16.91 0.93 -15.57
CA THR A 471 17.59 2.00 -16.31
C THR A 471 17.43 1.77 -17.81
N VAL A 472 17.66 2.81 -18.62
CA VAL A 472 17.74 2.66 -20.08
C VAL A 472 18.75 1.57 -20.48
N GLY A 473 19.83 1.41 -19.69
CA GLY A 473 20.81 0.34 -19.88
C GLY A 473 20.20 -1.05 -19.71
N ILE A 474 19.45 -1.28 -18.63
CA ILE A 474 18.77 -2.56 -18.39
C ILE A 474 17.74 -2.85 -19.49
N HIS A 475 16.93 -1.85 -19.87
CA HIS A 475 15.96 -2.03 -20.95
C HIS A 475 16.62 -2.43 -22.28
N LYS A 476 17.80 -1.89 -22.60
CA LYS A 476 18.57 -2.30 -23.78
C LYS A 476 19.10 -3.73 -23.68
N ILE A 477 19.59 -4.15 -22.50
CA ILE A 477 20.10 -5.50 -22.27
C ILE A 477 18.99 -6.55 -22.46
N VAL A 478 17.79 -6.24 -21.98
CA VAL A 478 16.68 -7.22 -21.95
C VAL A 478 15.70 -7.07 -23.10
N ALA A 479 15.94 -6.13 -24.03
CA ALA A 479 14.99 -5.78 -25.10
C ALA A 479 14.55 -7.01 -25.90
N GLU A 480 15.51 -7.84 -26.31
CA GLU A 480 15.31 -9.04 -27.12
C GLU A 480 15.11 -10.32 -26.29
N LEU A 481 15.09 -10.23 -24.95
CA LEU A 481 14.92 -11.39 -24.08
C LEU A 481 13.44 -11.74 -23.91
N SER A 482 13.15 -13.05 -23.88
CA SER A 482 11.84 -13.58 -23.48
C SER A 482 11.58 -13.30 -22.00
N GLU A 483 10.32 -13.27 -21.56
CA GLU A 483 10.00 -13.01 -20.15
C GLU A 483 10.65 -14.00 -19.15
N PRO A 484 10.71 -15.32 -19.42
CA PRO A 484 11.50 -16.24 -18.61
C PRO A 484 12.99 -15.86 -18.54
N ASP A 485 13.58 -15.43 -19.65
CA ASP A 485 14.98 -14.99 -19.67
C ASP A 485 15.17 -13.66 -18.94
N ARG A 486 14.19 -12.74 -19.00
CA ARG A 486 14.19 -11.52 -18.18
C ARG A 486 14.17 -11.85 -16.69
N ARG A 487 13.40 -12.85 -16.27
CA ARG A 487 13.32 -13.30 -14.86
C ARG A 487 14.63 -13.94 -14.43
N ARG A 488 15.21 -14.77 -15.28
CA ARG A 488 16.54 -15.32 -15.06
C ARG A 488 17.59 -14.21 -14.97
N PHE A 489 17.53 -13.21 -15.84
CA PHE A 489 18.44 -12.06 -15.81
C PHE A 489 18.34 -11.32 -14.48
N VAL A 490 17.13 -10.96 -14.04
CA VAL A 490 16.92 -10.29 -12.75
C VAL A 490 17.43 -11.16 -11.60
N ALA A 491 17.15 -12.46 -11.59
CA ALA A 491 17.61 -13.37 -10.53
C ALA A 491 19.15 -13.50 -10.48
N ASP A 492 19.80 -13.73 -11.62
CA ASP A 492 21.26 -13.84 -11.73
C ASP A 492 21.94 -12.51 -11.37
N TRP A 493 21.33 -11.38 -11.76
CA TRP A 493 21.82 -10.04 -11.44
C TRP A 493 21.68 -9.73 -9.94
N THR A 494 20.55 -10.11 -9.33
CA THR A 494 20.34 -10.01 -7.88
C THR A 494 21.39 -10.81 -7.11
N ALA A 495 21.58 -12.09 -7.47
CA ALA A 495 22.56 -12.95 -6.79
C ALA A 495 23.99 -12.39 -6.89
N LYS A 496 24.34 -11.82 -8.05
CA LYS A 496 25.62 -11.11 -8.21
C LYS A 496 25.70 -9.88 -7.30
N LEU A 497 24.69 -9.02 -7.30
CA LEU A 497 24.68 -7.80 -6.47
C LEU A 497 24.79 -8.14 -4.98
N GLU A 498 24.10 -9.18 -4.50
CA GLU A 498 24.21 -9.64 -3.11
C GLU A 498 25.65 -10.03 -2.76
N GLN A 499 26.30 -10.79 -3.65
CA GLN A 499 27.70 -11.18 -3.49
C GLN A 499 28.64 -9.95 -3.53
N ASP A 500 28.43 -9.03 -4.47
CA ASP A 500 29.26 -7.83 -4.61
C ASP A 500 29.16 -6.92 -3.38
N LEU A 501 27.95 -6.70 -2.85
CA LEU A 501 27.74 -5.91 -1.63
C LEU A 501 28.51 -6.53 -0.45
N ALA A 502 28.40 -7.85 -0.27
CA ALA A 502 29.09 -8.55 0.81
C ALA A 502 30.63 -8.51 0.65
N ASP A 503 31.16 -8.70 -0.55
CA ASP A 503 32.61 -8.68 -0.79
C ASP A 503 33.20 -7.26 -0.73
N THR A 504 32.44 -6.25 -1.16
CA THR A 504 32.82 -4.85 -0.94
C THR A 504 32.90 -4.51 0.55
N LEU A 505 31.95 -5.00 1.36
CA LEU A 505 32.01 -4.80 2.81
C LEU A 505 33.23 -5.47 3.46
N LYS A 506 33.60 -6.69 3.03
CA LYS A 506 34.83 -7.35 3.51
C LYS A 506 36.08 -6.54 3.16
N ARG A 507 36.21 -6.08 1.91
CA ARG A 507 37.34 -5.24 1.49
C ARG A 507 37.36 -3.90 2.22
N LEU A 508 36.19 -3.28 2.44
CA LEU A 508 36.09 -2.05 3.24
C LEU A 508 36.55 -2.28 4.68
N LYS A 509 36.13 -3.38 5.30
CA LYS A 509 36.60 -3.76 6.64
C LYS A 509 38.13 -3.88 6.66
N ASP A 510 38.72 -4.60 5.70
CA ASP A 510 40.17 -4.73 5.60
C ASP A 510 40.86 -3.36 5.44
N VAL A 511 40.37 -2.52 4.54
CA VAL A 511 40.91 -1.16 4.31
C VAL A 511 40.80 -0.29 5.56
N ILE A 512 39.69 -0.35 6.28
CA ILE A 512 39.46 0.48 7.47
C ILE A 512 40.31 0.00 8.66
N GLU A 513 40.38 -1.32 8.88
CA GLU A 513 41.05 -1.89 10.05
C GLU A 513 42.57 -1.94 9.91
N HIS A 514 43.09 -2.10 8.69
CA HIS A 514 44.55 -2.11 8.43
C HIS A 514 45.16 -0.70 8.26
N GLN A 515 44.35 0.37 8.36
CA GLN A 515 44.83 1.75 8.41
C GLN A 515 45.19 2.24 9.83
N ARG A 516 44.97 1.40 10.84
CA ARG A 516 45.49 1.54 12.20
C ARG A 516 46.86 0.90 12.31
#